data_AF-A0AAJ1UZ15-F1
#
_entry.id   AF-A0AAJ1UZ15-F1
#
_cell.length_a   1.000
_cell.length_b   1.000
_cell.length_c   1.000
_cell.angle_alpha   90.00
_cell.angle_beta   90.00
_cell.angle_gamma   90.00
#
_symmetry.space_group_name_H-M   'P 1'
#
loop_
_entity.id
_entity.type
_entity.pdbx_description
1 polymer ?
#
loop_
_entity_poly.entity_id
_entity_poly.type
_entity_poly.pdbx_seq_one_letter_code
_entity_poly.pdbx_strand_id
1 'polypeptide(L)' 'ADLGLNSIPHFAKCMKGRSGYFLLKTFPELKRKYFWGSGFWSSAVYFDSVERDEDQMRNYVRKQGNTTGL' A
#
# COMPACT_ATOMS: atom_id res chain seq x y z
N ALA A 1 2.89 -11.56 -15.69
CA ALA A 1 2.45 -11.33 -14.29
C ALA A 1 1.82 -9.94 -14.25
N ASP A 2 0.54 -9.84 -13.88
CA ASP A 2 -0.21 -8.59 -13.86
C ASP A 2 0.42 -7.55 -12.92
N LEU A 3 1.20 -6.63 -13.50
CA LEU A 3 1.80 -5.50 -12.79
C LEU A 3 0.73 -4.56 -12.17
N GLY A 4 -0.53 -4.65 -12.61
CA GLY A 4 -1.62 -3.79 -12.17
C GLY A 4 -2.29 -4.21 -10.86
N LEU A 5 -2.48 -5.51 -10.61
CA LEU A 5 -3.26 -6.02 -9.47
C LEU A 5 -2.46 -5.99 -8.16
N ASN A 6 -1.15 -6.20 -8.21
CA ASN A 6 -0.25 -6.13 -7.05
C ASN A 6 0.44 -4.76 -6.91
N SER A 7 -0.10 -3.73 -7.58
CA SER A 7 0.46 -2.38 -7.53
C SER A 7 0.02 -1.64 -6.26
N ILE A 8 0.91 -0.77 -5.75
CA ILE A 8 0.66 0.11 -4.61
C ILE A 8 -0.65 0.93 -4.78
N PRO A 9 -0.92 1.56 -5.96
CA PRO A 9 -2.17 2.31 -6.15
C PRO A 9 -3.42 1.43 -6.08
N HIS A 10 -3.35 0.19 -6.60
CA HIS A 10 -4.48 -0.74 -6.53
C HIS A 10 -4.78 -1.13 -5.08
N PHE A 11 -3.74 -1.47 -4.32
CA PHE A 11 -3.87 -1.78 -2.89
C PHE A 11 -4.47 -0.61 -2.11
N ALA A 12 -3.96 0.60 -2.32
CA ALA A 12 -4.45 1.81 -1.67
C ALA A 12 -5.93 2.07 -1.99
N LYS A 13 -6.33 1.92 -3.26
CA LYS A 13 -7.71 2.09 -3.71
C LYS A 13 -8.65 1.11 -3.02
N CYS A 14 -8.29 -0.17 -2.99
CA CYS A 14 -9.09 -1.23 -2.38
C CYS A 14 -9.22 -1.02 -0.86
N MET A 15 -8.10 -0.75 -0.18
CA MET A 15 -8.06 -0.51 1.27
C MET A 15 -8.87 0.72 1.66
N LYS A 16 -8.59 1.89 1.06
CA LYS A 16 -9.27 3.15 1.40
C LYS A 16 -10.75 3.11 1.01
N GLY A 17 -11.07 2.55 -0.16
CA GLY A 17 -12.45 2.45 -0.64
C GLY A 17 -13.32 1.56 0.26
N ARG A 18 -12.85 0.33 0.54
CA ARG A 18 -13.64 -0.63 1.33
C ARG A 18 -13.78 -0.21 2.79
N SER A 19 -12.69 0.25 3.41
CA SER A 19 -12.72 0.72 4.81
C SER A 19 -13.58 1.98 4.95
N GLY A 20 -13.41 2.97 4.07
CA GLY A 20 -14.20 4.20 4.10
C GLY A 20 -15.69 3.94 3.89
N TYR A 21 -16.05 3.05 2.96
CA TYR A 21 -17.44 2.63 2.77
C TYR A 21 -18.01 1.98 4.03
N PHE A 22 -17.29 1.03 4.62
CA PHE A 22 -17.76 0.31 5.80
C PHE A 22 -17.93 1.26 7.00
N LEU A 23 -16.94 2.12 7.26
CA LEU A 23 -16.98 3.07 8.37
C LEU A 23 -18.13 4.09 8.23
N LEU A 24 -18.29 4.70 7.06
CA LEU A 24 -19.36 5.68 6.83
C LEU A 24 -20.75 5.04 6.77
N LYS A 25 -20.85 3.75 6.43
CA LYS A 25 -22.10 3.00 6.47
C LYS A 25 -22.48 2.59 7.89
N THR A 26 -21.51 2.15 8.69
CA THR A 26 -21.72 1.76 10.09
C THR A 26 -22.00 2.97 10.97
N PHE A 27 -21.39 4.13 10.67
CA PHE A 27 -21.54 5.37 11.43
C PHE A 27 -22.09 6.50 10.53
N PRO A 28 -23.38 6.47 10.17
CA PRO A 28 -23.98 7.47 9.27
C PRO A 28 -23.95 8.89 9.85
N GLU A 29 -23.99 9.02 11.18
CA GLU A 29 -23.90 10.30 11.90
C GLU A 29 -22.59 11.03 11.58
N LEU A 30 -21.49 10.29 11.49
CA LEU A 30 -20.16 10.80 11.18
C LEU A 30 -20.15 11.41 9.77
N LYS A 31 -20.74 10.70 8.80
CA LYS A 31 -20.84 11.14 7.41
C LYS A 31 -21.60 12.47 7.29
N ARG A 32 -22.74 12.56 7.98
CA ARG A 32 -23.62 13.74 7.94
C ARG A 32 -22.99 14.95 8.64
N LYS A 33 -22.39 14.75 9.82
CA LYS A 33 -21.93 15.84 10.67
C LYS A 33 -20.56 16.40 10.28
N TYR A 34 -19.65 15.55 9.81
CA TYR A 34 -18.25 15.95 9.63
C TYR A 34 -17.75 15.85 8.19
N PHE A 35 -18.30 14.94 7.39
CA PHE A 35 -17.83 14.70 6.02
C PHE A 35 -18.74 15.34 4.96
N TRP A 36 -19.93 15.85 5.31
CA TRP A 36 -20.80 16.60 4.38
C TRP A 36 -21.08 15.88 3.06
N GLY A 37 -21.12 14.53 3.11
CA GLY A 37 -21.29 13.69 1.92
C GLY A 37 -19.99 13.29 1.19
N SER A 38 -18.82 13.75 1.63
CA SER A 38 -17.50 13.38 1.09
C SER A 38 -17.08 11.96 1.45
N GLY A 39 -15.96 11.53 0.86
CA GLY A 39 -15.25 10.32 1.26
C GLY A 39 -14.56 10.46 2.62
N PHE A 40 -14.24 9.31 3.22
CA PHE A 40 -13.66 9.24 4.57
C PHE A 40 -12.16 9.58 4.61
N TRP A 41 -11.41 9.16 3.60
CA TRP A 41 -9.96 9.35 3.52
C TRP A 41 -9.60 10.48 2.55
N SER A 42 -8.49 11.19 2.82
CA SER A 42 -7.86 12.10 1.85
C SER A 42 -7.52 11.37 0.55
N SER A 43 -7.44 12.06 -0.59
CA SER A 43 -7.03 11.44 -1.86
C SER A 43 -5.56 10.99 -1.84
N ALA A 44 -4.71 11.70 -1.11
CA ALA A 44 -3.28 11.43 -1.00
C ALA A 44 -2.99 10.05 -0.40
N VAL A 45 -1.89 9.44 -0.83
CA VAL A 45 -1.33 8.24 -0.21
C VAL A 45 0.17 8.36 -0.18
N TYR A 46 0.76 8.07 0.96
CA TYR A 46 2.20 7.95 1.14
C TYR A 46 2.53 6.48 1.31
N PHE A 47 3.56 6.03 0.60
CA PHE A 47 4.12 4.69 0.71
C PHE A 47 5.62 4.79 0.64
N ASP A 48 6.29 4.01 1.47
CA ASP A 48 7.72 3.80 1.41
C ASP A 48 8.00 2.31 1.62
N SER A 49 9.13 1.85 1.09
CA SER A 49 9.61 0.51 1.37
C SER A 49 10.22 0.52 2.77
N VAL A 50 9.73 -0.34 3.65
CA VAL A 50 10.44 -0.60 4.92
C VAL A 50 11.78 -1.24 4.54
N GLU A 51 12.87 -0.66 5.05
CA GLU A 51 14.26 -0.91 4.67
C GLU A 51 14.54 -2.37 4.25
N ARG A 52 15.12 -2.53 3.05
CA ARG A 52 15.99 -3.68 2.84
C ARG A 52 17.24 -3.40 3.64
N ASP A 53 17.36 -4.05 4.79
CA ASP A 53 18.59 -4.13 5.56
C ASP A 53 19.79 -4.22 4.61
N GLU A 54 20.72 -3.28 4.74
CA GLU A 54 21.89 -3.15 3.86
C GLU A 54 22.66 -4.48 3.80
N ASP A 55 22.65 -5.24 4.90
CA ASP A 55 23.24 -6.56 4.99
C ASP A 55 22.54 -7.59 4.11
N GLN A 56 21.21 -7.52 3.96
CA GLN A 56 20.46 -8.38 3.03
C GLN A 56 20.84 -8.08 1.57
N MET A 57 20.98 -6.81 1.21
CA MET A 57 21.38 -6.42 -0.14
C MET A 57 22.83 -6.80 -0.44
N ARG A 58 23.74 -6.59 0.53
CA ARG A 58 25.15 -6.97 0.45
C ARG A 58 25.31 -8.49 0.31
N ASN A 59 24.55 -9.27 1.07
CA ASN A 59 24.56 -10.73 0.98
C ASN A 59 23.96 -11.24 -0.34
N TYR A 60 22.90 -10.60 -0.84
CA TYR A 60 22.30 -10.92 -2.13
C TYR A 60 23.28 -10.70 -3.29
N VAL A 61 24.02 -9.59 -3.31
CA VAL A 61 25.02 -9.29 -4.35
C VAL A 61 26.22 -10.24 -4.26
N ARG A 62 26.74 -10.51 -3.05
CA ARG A 62 27.84 -11.46 -2.84
C ARG A 62 27.53 -12.86 -3.36
N LYS A 63 26.29 -13.33 -3.20
CA LYS A 63 25.86 -14.66 -3.68
C LYS A 63 25.72 -14.73 -5.21
N GLN A 64 25.52 -13.61 -5.91
CA GLN A 64 25.41 -13.58 -7.37
C GLN A 64 26.77 -13.67 -8.08
N GLY A 65 27.85 -13.19 -7.45
CA GLY A 65 29.19 -13.26 -8.03
C GLY A 65 29.81 -14.67 -8.02
N ASN A 66 29.30 -15.58 -7.19
CA ASN A 66 29.83 -16.94 -7.03
C ASN A 66 29.27 -17.98 -8.03
N THR A 67 28.42 -17.56 -8.97
CA THR A 67 27.81 -18.48 -9.96
C THR A 67 28.60 -18.55 -11.28
N THR A 68 29.68 -17.77 -11.44
CA THR A 68 30.58 -17.88 -12.61
C THR A 68 31.78 -18.74 -12.25
N GLY A 69 31.51 -20.04 -12.11
CA GLY A 69 32.50 -21.07 -11.82
C GLY A 69 32.05 -22.43 -12.34
N LEU A 70 31.58 -22.46 -13.59
CA LEU A 70 31.49 -23.65 -14.45
C LEU A 70 31.95 -23.24 -15.86
#